data_AF-A0A956G305-F1
#
_entry.id   AF-A0A956G305-F1
#
_cell.length_a   1.000
_cell.length_b   1.000
_cell.length_c   1.000
_cell.angle_alpha   90.00
_cell.angle_beta   90.00
_cell.angle_gamma   90.00
#
_symmetry.space_group_name_H-M   'P 1'
#
loop_
_entity.id
_entity.type
_entity.pdbx_description
1 polymer ?
#
loop_
_entity_poly.entity_id
_entity_poly.type
_entity_poly.pdbx_seq_one_letter_code
_entity_poly.pdbx_strand_id
1 'polypeptide(L)'
;MKTSLVCPKCQNNEIIYLAEVNDEMEDRSARWRLARIKEQERGFLGQTKTWVNMYGLVEAYVCRECGYTEFYTKQPETIPFDGVTARLLTGPPKGGPFR
;
A
#
# COMPACT_ATOMS: atom_id res chain seq x y z
N MET A 1 -6.89 12.87 -6.19
CA MET A 1 -7.56 13.41 -4.99
C MET A 1 -6.62 13.65 -3.82
N LYS A 2 -5.64 12.78 -3.52
CA LYS A 2 -4.76 12.94 -2.34
C LYS A 2 -4.02 14.29 -2.22
N THR A 3 -3.57 14.86 -3.33
CA THR A 3 -2.84 16.14 -3.34
C THR A 3 -3.74 17.35 -3.61
N SER A 4 -4.71 17.21 -4.52
CA SER A 4 -5.54 18.32 -5.00
C SER A 4 -6.88 18.48 -4.27
N LEU A 5 -7.34 17.44 -3.56
CA LEU A 5 -8.72 17.32 -3.03
C LEU A 5 -9.80 17.50 -4.11
N VAL A 6 -9.47 17.25 -5.38
CA VAL A 6 -10.40 17.29 -6.51
C VAL A 6 -10.47 15.91 -7.16
N CYS A 7 -11.68 15.45 -7.44
CA CYS A 7 -11.94 14.21 -8.13
C CYS A 7 -11.54 14.32 -9.62
N PRO A 8 -10.62 13.49 -10.14
CA PRO A 8 -10.20 13.56 -11.53
C PRO A 8 -11.28 13.10 -12.52
N LYS A 9 -12.36 12.45 -12.05
CA LYS A 9 -13.44 11.94 -12.90
C LYS A 9 -14.58 12.93 -13.10
N CYS A 10 -15.00 13.65 -12.07
CA CYS A 10 -16.14 14.58 -12.13
C CYS A 10 -15.81 16.03 -11.70
N GLN A 11 -14.56 16.31 -11.32
CA GLN A 11 -14.11 17.64 -10.86
C GLN A 11 -14.73 18.15 -9.54
N ASN A 12 -15.53 17.33 -8.84
CA ASN A 12 -16.02 17.67 -7.51
C ASN A 12 -14.89 17.76 -6.45
N ASN A 13 -15.10 18.56 -5.42
CA ASN A 13 -14.12 18.84 -4.35
C ASN A 13 -14.54 18.34 -2.96
N GLU A 14 -15.63 17.59 -2.85
CA GLU A 14 -16.00 16.88 -1.62
C GLU A 14 -15.41 15.46 -1.60
N ILE A 15 -14.34 15.27 -0.83
CA ILE A 15 -13.60 14.00 -0.76
C ILE A 15 -13.70 13.41 0.65
N ILE A 16 -14.11 12.15 0.74
CA ILE A 16 -14.07 11.35 1.96
C ILE A 16 -12.67 10.74 2.06
N TYR A 17 -11.99 10.98 3.18
CA TYR A 17 -10.71 10.34 3.50
C TYR A 17 -10.92 9.18 4.46
N LEU A 18 -10.43 8.00 4.08
CA LEU A 18 -10.34 6.82 4.92
C LEU A 18 -8.88 6.61 5.31
N ALA A 19 -8.54 6.92 6.57
CA ALA A 19 -7.17 6.79 7.07
C ALA A 19 -6.63 5.37 7.05
N GLU A 20 -7.55 4.39 7.11
CA GLU A 20 -7.32 2.96 7.00
C GLU A 20 -8.52 2.34 6.28
N VAL A 21 -8.26 1.44 5.34
CA VAL A 21 -9.29 0.61 4.71
C VAL A 21 -9.32 -0.72 5.46
N ASN A 22 -10.50 -1.16 5.88
CA ASN A 22 -10.67 -2.48 6.49
C ASN A 22 -11.07 -3.48 5.41
N ASP A 23 -10.46 -4.65 5.47
CA ASP A 23 -10.84 -5.85 4.73
C ASP A 23 -11.55 -6.80 5.69
N GLU A 24 -12.60 -7.46 5.20
CA GLU A 24 -13.38 -8.41 5.99
C GLU A 24 -12.85 -9.81 5.72
N MET A 25 -12.15 -10.38 6.70
CA MET A 25 -11.65 -11.75 6.61
C MET A 25 -12.47 -12.63 7.54
N GLU A 26 -13.32 -13.50 6.98
CA GLU A 26 -14.18 -14.58 7.55
C GLU A 26 -14.78 -14.39 8.97
N ASP A 27 -14.05 -13.91 9.97
CA ASP A 27 -14.52 -13.63 11.33
C ASP A 27 -13.91 -12.36 11.99
N ARG A 28 -13.12 -11.53 11.27
CA ARG A 28 -12.51 -10.30 11.81
C ARG A 28 -12.37 -9.21 10.75
N SER A 29 -12.58 -7.95 11.17
CA SER A 29 -12.10 -6.80 10.40
C SER A 29 -10.58 -6.69 10.56
N ALA A 30 -9.85 -6.77 9.45
CA ALA A 30 -8.41 -6.57 9.40
C ALA A 30 -8.10 -5.30 8.62
N ARG A 31 -7.12 -4.52 9.05
CA ARG A 31 -6.65 -3.38 8.27
C ARG A 31 -6.01 -3.90 6.98
N TRP A 32 -6.45 -3.40 5.83
CA TRP A 32 -5.93 -3.83 4.54
C TRP A 32 -4.45 -3.46 4.39
N ARG A 33 -3.65 -4.45 4.03
CA ARG A 33 -2.19 -4.38 3.84
C ARG A 33 -1.84 -4.97 2.48
N LEU A 34 -0.93 -4.34 1.76
CA LEU A 34 -0.58 -4.76 0.39
C LEU A 34 0.30 -6.00 0.30
N ALA A 35 1.19 -6.20 1.27
CA ALA A 35 2.21 -7.24 1.18
C ALA A 35 2.23 -8.10 2.43
N ARG A 36 2.23 -9.42 2.23
CA ARG A 36 2.40 -10.42 3.28
C ARG A 36 3.72 -11.14 3.04
N ILE A 37 4.74 -10.79 3.82
CA ILE A 37 6.14 -11.21 3.58
C ILE A 37 6.58 -12.18 4.67
N LYS A 38 7.21 -13.28 4.24
CA LYS A 38 7.77 -14.30 5.13
C LYS A 38 9.20 -13.92 5.48
N GLU A 39 9.44 -13.66 6.75
CA GLU A 39 10.75 -13.34 7.28
C GLU A 39 11.35 -14.53 8.00
N GLN A 40 12.68 -14.61 7.98
CA GLN A 40 13.44 -15.67 8.61
C GLN A 40 14.63 -15.08 9.36
N GLU A 41 14.83 -15.54 10.59
CA GLU A 41 15.98 -15.22 11.40
C GLU A 41 16.66 -16.51 11.83
N ARG A 42 17.98 -16.58 11.58
CA ARG A 42 18.81 -17.72 11.95
C ARG A 42 19.44 -17.44 13.32
N GLY A 43 19.06 -18.23 14.31
CA GLY A 43 19.62 -18.17 15.66
C GLY A 43 21.01 -18.80 15.74
N PHE A 44 21.73 -18.46 16.82
CA PHE A 44 23.11 -18.87 17.09
C PHE A 44 23.31 -20.40 17.15
N LEU A 45 22.28 -21.16 17.55
CA LEU A 45 22.30 -22.63 17.60
C LEU A 45 21.76 -23.31 16.32
N GLY A 46 21.68 -22.59 15.19
CA GLY A 46 21.21 -23.15 13.92
C GLY A 46 19.69 -23.30 13.80
N GLN A 47 18.91 -22.84 14.79
CA GLN A 47 17.46 -22.77 14.70
C GLN A 47 17.04 -21.61 13.77
N THR A 48 16.13 -21.87 12.83
CA THR A 48 15.53 -20.81 12.01
C THR A 48 14.15 -20.50 12.54
N LYS A 49 13.95 -19.26 13.00
CA LYS A 49 12.62 -18.72 13.28
C LYS A 49 12.04 -18.15 12.00
N THR A 50 10.76 -18.38 11.79
CA THR A 50 10.04 -17.91 10.61
C THR A 50 8.73 -17.30 11.08
N TRP A 51 8.44 -16.09 10.62
CA TRP A 51 7.17 -15.43 10.86
C TRP A 51 6.70 -14.73 9.59
N VAL A 52 5.45 -14.28 9.61
CA VAL A 52 4.85 -13.56 8.50
C VAL A 52 4.44 -12.18 8.98
N ASN A 53 5.00 -11.16 8.36
CA ASN A 53 4.66 -9.78 8.61
C ASN A 53 3.78 -9.23 7.47
N MET A 54 2.98 -8.21 7.80
CA MET A 54 2.11 -7.53 6.85
C MET A 54 2.54 -6.06 6.72
N TYR A 55 2.78 -5.62 5.49
CA TYR A 55 3.34 -4.31 5.18
C TYR A 55 2.43 -3.50 4.24
N GLY A 56 2.61 -2.18 4.26
CA GLY A 56 1.91 -1.25 3.36
C GLY A 56 0.44 -1.09 3.73
N LEU A 57 0.17 -0.33 4.80
CA LEU A 57 -1.19 0.03 5.21
C LEU A 57 -1.88 0.84 4.11
N VAL A 58 -3.09 0.46 3.74
CA VAL A 58 -3.85 1.16 2.69
C VAL A 58 -4.73 2.25 3.29
N GLU A 59 -4.66 3.45 2.70
CA GLU A 59 -5.60 4.54 2.90
C GLU A 59 -6.37 4.80 1.59
N ALA A 60 -7.53 5.43 1.68
CA ALA A 60 -8.35 5.72 0.51
C ALA A 60 -8.90 7.15 0.50
N TYR A 61 -9.11 7.67 -0.70
CA TYR A 61 -9.79 8.92 -0.96
C TYR A 61 -10.96 8.62 -1.90
N VAL A 62 -12.18 8.94 -1.48
CA VAL A 62 -13.42 8.62 -2.20
C VAL A 62 -14.13 9.92 -2.55
N CYS A 63 -14.46 10.14 -3.83
CA CYS A 63 -15.32 11.25 -4.24
C CYS A 63 -16.74 11.02 -3.73
N ARG A 64 -17.29 12.00 -2.99
CA ARG A 64 -18.64 11.89 -2.43
C ARG A 64 -19.74 11.86 -3.49
N GLU A 65 -19.52 12.51 -4.64
CA GLU A 65 -20.52 12.62 -5.71
C GLU A 65 -20.55 11.37 -6.59
N CYS A 66 -19.41 10.99 -7.18
CA CYS A 66 -19.37 9.95 -8.20
C CYS A 66 -18.80 8.60 -7.70
N GLY A 67 -18.36 8.51 -6.44
CA GLY A 67 -17.83 7.29 -5.84
C GLY A 67 -16.44 6.86 -6.33
N TYR A 68 -15.81 7.60 -7.25
CA TYR A 68 -14.45 7.30 -7.69
C TYR A 68 -13.49 7.25 -6.50
N THR A 69 -12.69 6.19 -6.42
CA THR A 69 -11.82 5.90 -5.28
C THR A 69 -10.37 5.73 -5.72
N GLU A 70 -9.46 6.39 -5.01
CA GLU A 70 -8.02 6.19 -5.13
C GLU A 70 -7.50 5.52 -3.85
N PHE A 71 -6.68 4.47 -4.00
CA PHE A 71 -6.00 3.80 -2.89
C PHE A 71 -4.52 4.18 -2.87
N TYR A 72 -3.99 4.38 -1.68
CA TYR A 72 -2.59 4.71 -1.47
C TYR A 72 -2.00 3.89 -0.33
N THR A 73 -0.70 3.64 -0.43
CA THR A 73 0.08 2.98 0.62
C THR A 73 0.67 4.02 1.55
N LYS A 74 0.45 3.87 2.86
CA LYS A 74 1.16 4.64 3.89
C LYS A 74 2.54 4.03 4.11
N GLN A 75 3.54 4.90 4.25
CA GLN A 75 4.94 4.52 4.52
C GLN A 75 5.47 3.43 3.58
N PRO A 76 5.38 3.60 2.24
CA PRO A 76 5.81 2.59 1.27
C PRO A 76 7.28 2.17 1.43
N GLU A 77 8.13 3.04 1.99
CA GLU A 77 9.54 2.79 2.31
C GLU A 77 9.77 1.67 3.34
N THR A 78 8.76 1.31 4.12
CA THR A 78 8.85 0.25 5.14
C THR A 78 8.65 -1.15 4.57
N ILE A 79 8.22 -1.28 3.31
CA ILE A 79 7.97 -2.57 2.68
C ILE A 79 9.32 -3.21 2.32
N PRO A 80 9.71 -4.35 2.93
CA PRO A 80 10.96 -5.00 2.59
C PRO A 80 10.88 -5.62 1.19
N PHE A 81 12.03 -5.71 0.52
CA PHE A 81 12.15 -6.37 -0.78
C PHE A 81 12.69 -7.79 -0.58
N ASP A 82 11.82 -8.79 -0.61
CA ASP A 82 12.19 -10.21 -0.53
C ASP A 82 12.53 -10.81 -1.90
N GLY A 83 12.34 -10.05 -2.98
CA GLY A 83 12.56 -10.49 -4.36
C GLY A 83 11.49 -11.44 -4.91
N VAL A 84 10.51 -11.84 -4.11
CA VAL A 84 9.44 -12.78 -4.48
C VAL A 84 8.08 -12.10 -4.40
N THR A 85 7.71 -11.63 -3.22
CA THR A 85 6.47 -10.89 -2.95
C THR A 85 6.61 -9.43 -3.36
N ALA A 86 7.77 -8.82 -3.07
CA ALA A 86 8.05 -7.42 -3.32
C ALA A 86 9.43 -7.24 -3.95
N ARG A 87 9.48 -6.48 -5.04
CA ARG A 87 10.72 -6.12 -5.75
C ARG A 87 10.69 -4.65 -6.15
N LEU A 88 11.81 -3.96 -5.98
CA LEU A 88 11.96 -2.60 -6.47
C LEU A 88 12.22 -2.63 -7.97
N LEU A 89 11.35 -1.98 -8.75
CA LEU A 89 11.52 -1.79 -10.18
C LEU A 89 11.89 -0.33 -10.45
N THR A 90 13.03 -0.11 -11.09
CA THR A 90 13.49 1.23 -11.44
C THR A 90 13.16 1.52 -12.90
N GLY A 91 12.34 2.55 -13.12
CA GLY A 91 12.07 3.08 -14.47
C GLY A 91 13.22 3.93 -15.01
N PRO A 92 13.08 4.48 -16.24
CA PRO A 92 14.08 5.37 -16.83
C PRO A 92 14.42 6.58 -15.92
N PRO A 93 15.63 7.15 -16.03
CA PRO A 93 16.02 8.33 -15.26
C PRO A 93 15.02 9.48 -15.43
N LYS A 94 14.72 10.17 -14.33
CA LYS A 94 13.88 11.37 -14.38
C LYS A 94 14.63 12.45 -15.17
N GLY A 95 14.17 12.76 -16.39
CA GLY A 95 14.73 13.84 -17.23
C GLY A 95 15.49 13.39 -18.48
N GLY A 96 15.42 12.12 -18.87
CA GLY A 96 15.90 11.70 -20.19
C GLY A 96 15.10 12.35 -21.34
N PRO A 97 15.67 12.43 -22.56
CA PRO A 97 15.09 13.14 -23.71
C PRO A 97 13.78 12.53 -24.26
N PHE A 98 13.27 11.46 -23.66
CA PHE A 98 12.05 10.75 -24.07
C PHE A 98 10.86 11.08 -23.14
N ARG A 99 10.73 12.34 -22.74
CA ARG A 99 9.54 12.85 -22.05
C ARG A 99 8.81 13.86 -22.91
#